data_AF-A0A484X168-F1
#
_entry.id   AF-A0A484X168-F1
#
_cell.length_a   1.000
_cell.length_b   1.000
_cell.length_c   1.000
_cell.angle_alpha   90.00
_cell.angle_beta   90.00
_cell.angle_gamma   90.00
#
_symmetry.space_group_name_H-M   'P 1'
#
loop_
_entity.id
_entity.type
_entity.pdbx_description
1 polymer ?
#
loop_
_entity_poly.entity_id
_entity_poly.type
_entity_poly.pdbx_seq_one_letter_code
_entity_poly.pdbx_strand_id
1 'polypeptide(L)'
;MVSASLIFIPLTILIAVCVPGNQVLPFGDLATIGFFVAMAVAVHRGNLFRTLISGVIIMSITLWIATQTIGLHTQLAANAGALKAGGMVASMDQGGSPITWLLIQVFSPQNIPGFIIIGAIYLTGIFMTWRRARGFIKQEKAVLAE
;
A
#
# COMPACT_ATOMS: atom_id res chain seq x y z
N MET A 1 -5.21 16.79 10.60
CA MET A 1 -4.97 15.34 10.47
C MET A 1 -6.20 14.51 10.83
N VAL A 2 -6.83 14.75 11.98
CA VAL A 2 -8.04 14.01 12.42
C VAL A 2 -9.19 14.10 11.40
N SER A 3 -9.47 15.30 10.86
CA SER A 3 -10.56 15.51 9.89
C SER A 3 -10.39 14.75 8.58
N ALA A 4 -9.15 14.62 8.07
CA ALA A 4 -8.87 13.88 6.84
C ALA A 4 -9.05 12.36 7.04
N SER A 5 -8.64 11.86 8.20
CA SER A 5 -8.77 10.44 8.56
C SER A 5 -10.24 10.04 8.70
N LEU A 6 -11.07 10.93 9.27
CA LEU A 6 -12.51 10.71 9.42
C LEU A 6 -13.24 10.55 8.07
N ILE A 7 -12.77 11.25 7.04
CA ILE A 7 -13.30 11.15 5.66
C ILE A 7 -12.78 9.88 4.97
N PHE A 8 -11.53 9.50 5.24
CA PHE A 8 -10.89 8.36 4.61
C PHE A 8 -11.43 7.00 5.09
N ILE A 9 -11.90 6.92 6.32
CA ILE A 9 -12.50 5.70 6.87
C ILE A 9 -13.70 5.21 6.02
N PRO A 10 -14.78 5.99 5.84
CA PRO A 10 -15.92 5.54 5.03
C PRO A 10 -15.54 5.39 3.54
N LEU A 11 -14.62 6.22 3.05
CA LEU A 11 -14.12 6.12 1.68
C LEU A 11 -13.41 4.78 1.43
N THR A 12 -12.58 4.32 2.37
CA THR A 12 -11.82 3.08 2.24
C THR A 12 -12.74 1.87 2.28
N ILE A 13 -13.81 1.93 3.08
CA ILE A 13 -14.87 0.91 3.09
C ILE A 13 -15.59 0.87 1.74
N LEU A 14 -15.94 2.02 1.16
CA LEU A 14 -16.54 2.09 -0.18
C LEU A 14 -15.62 1.48 -1.24
N ILE A 15 -14.32 1.79 -1.20
CA ILE A 15 -13.32 1.20 -2.11
C ILE A 15 -13.29 -0.33 -1.95
N ALA A 16 -13.27 -0.84 -0.72
CA ALA A 16 -13.26 -2.27 -0.45
C ALA A 16 -14.48 -3.00 -1.02
N VAL A 17 -15.65 -2.35 -1.07
CA VAL A 17 -16.85 -2.89 -1.70
C VAL A 17 -16.80 -2.79 -3.23
N CYS A 18 -16.22 -1.72 -3.76
CA CYS A 18 -16.13 -1.50 -5.21
C CYS A 18 -15.04 -2.33 -5.90
N VAL A 19 -13.98 -2.75 -5.20
CA VAL A 19 -12.90 -3.54 -5.79
C VAL A 19 -13.40 -4.96 -6.10
N PRO A 20 -13.42 -5.39 -7.37
CA PRO A 20 -13.95 -6.70 -7.75
C PRO A 20 -13.07 -7.81 -7.20
N GLY A 21 -13.70 -8.83 -6.59
CA GLY A 21 -13.01 -9.96 -5.99
C GLY A 21 -12.39 -9.70 -4.63
N ASN A 22 -12.57 -8.51 -4.04
CA ASN A 22 -12.04 -8.20 -2.71
C ASN A 22 -12.76 -9.01 -1.62
N GLN A 23 -11.98 -9.64 -0.75
CA GLN A 23 -12.48 -10.40 0.41
C GLN A 23 -11.98 -9.82 1.75
N VAL A 24 -11.15 -8.77 1.69
CA VAL A 24 -10.57 -8.13 2.87
C VAL A 24 -11.35 -6.85 3.17
N LEU A 25 -11.98 -6.81 4.34
CA LEU A 25 -12.58 -5.58 4.84
C LEU A 25 -11.62 -4.88 5.79
N PRO A 26 -11.40 -3.56 5.65
CA PRO A 26 -10.37 -2.81 6.39
C PRO A 26 -10.72 -2.57 7.86
N PHE A 27 -11.63 -3.33 8.47
CA PHE A 27 -12.08 -3.13 9.85
C PHE A 27 -10.96 -3.38 10.88
N GLY A 28 -10.08 -4.36 10.62
CA GLY A 28 -8.94 -4.65 11.50
C GLY A 28 -7.86 -3.55 11.48
N ASP A 29 -7.85 -2.73 10.44
CA ASP A 29 -6.78 -1.79 10.11
C ASP A 29 -7.30 -0.33 9.98
N LEU A 30 -8.45 -0.02 10.59
CA LEU A 30 -9.02 1.33 10.61
C LEU A 30 -8.08 2.35 11.28
N ALA A 31 -7.35 1.93 12.32
CA ALA A 31 -6.41 2.77 13.04
C ALA A 31 -5.18 3.13 12.19
N THR A 32 -4.69 2.19 11.38
CA THR A 32 -3.51 2.39 10.52
C THR A 32 -3.82 3.29 9.31
N ILE A 33 -5.06 3.29 8.81
CA ILE A 33 -5.51 4.23 7.77
C ILE A 33 -5.28 5.69 8.19
N GLY A 34 -5.59 6.06 9.44
CA GLY A 34 -5.37 7.42 9.93
C GLY A 34 -3.90 7.83 9.90
N PHE A 35 -2.99 6.91 10.20
CA PHE A 35 -1.56 7.12 10.08
C PHE A 35 -1.10 7.28 8.63
N PHE A 36 -1.57 6.41 7.72
CA PHE A 36 -1.27 6.52 6.29
C PHE A 36 -1.74 7.85 5.70
N VAL A 37 -2.95 8.30 6.06
CA VAL A 37 -3.51 9.57 5.59
C VAL A 37 -2.72 10.74 6.16
N ALA A 38 -2.34 10.70 7.45
CA ALA A 38 -1.50 11.72 8.06
C ALA A 38 -0.15 11.86 7.32
N MET A 39 0.50 10.73 7.01
CA MET A 39 1.75 10.72 6.23
C MET A 39 1.53 11.24 4.81
N ALA A 40 0.46 10.81 4.13
CA ALA A 40 0.17 11.24 2.78
C ALA A 40 -0.14 12.75 2.70
N VAL A 41 -0.86 13.31 3.69
CA VAL A 41 -1.10 14.77 3.79
C VAL A 41 0.22 15.52 4.01
N ALA A 42 1.13 14.99 4.83
CA ALA A 42 2.45 15.57 5.05
C ALA A 42 3.29 15.61 3.77
N VAL A 43 3.30 14.51 3.01
CA VAL A 43 4.00 14.41 1.71
C VAL A 43 3.43 15.38 0.68
N HIS A 44 2.11 15.53 0.63
CA HIS A 44 1.43 16.45 -0.29
C HIS A 44 1.35 17.90 0.22
N ARG A 45 2.12 18.24 1.27
CA ARG A 45 2.21 19.58 1.87
C ARG A 45 0.83 20.19 2.22
N GLY A 46 -0.07 19.36 2.75
CA GLY A 46 -1.41 19.80 3.15
C GLY A 46 -2.47 19.79 2.05
N ASN A 47 -2.12 19.43 0.80
CA ASN A 47 -3.10 19.34 -0.29
C ASN A 47 -3.97 18.08 -0.14
N LEU A 48 -5.15 18.25 0.47
CA LEU A 48 -6.09 17.16 0.76
C LEU A 48 -6.61 16.47 -0.51
N PHE A 49 -6.90 17.22 -1.56
CA PHE A 49 -7.49 16.64 -2.78
C PHE A 49 -6.51 15.70 -3.51
N ARG A 50 -5.24 16.10 -3.63
CA ARG A 50 -4.18 15.23 -4.19
C ARG A 50 -3.92 14.02 -3.30
N THR A 51 -3.99 14.22 -1.99
CA THR A 51 -3.85 13.13 -1.02
C THR A 51 -4.99 12.13 -1.15
N LEU A 52 -6.23 12.60 -1.34
CA LEU A 52 -7.42 11.78 -1.49
C LEU A 52 -7.30 10.86 -2.71
N ILE A 53 -7.01 11.43 -3.89
CA ILE A 53 -6.86 10.67 -5.13
C ILE A 53 -5.76 9.63 -5.01
N SER A 54 -4.59 10.03 -4.50
CA SER A 54 -3.45 9.11 -4.34
C SER A 54 -3.77 8.00 -3.33
N GLY A 55 -4.42 8.34 -2.22
CA GLY A 55 -4.83 7.38 -1.20
C GLY A 55 -5.85 6.38 -1.71
N VAL A 56 -6.83 6.81 -2.50
CA VAL A 56 -7.81 5.92 -3.15
C VAL A 56 -7.10 4.89 -4.03
N ILE A 57 -6.18 5.34 -4.89
CA ILE A 57 -5.44 4.45 -5.80
C ILE A 57 -4.60 3.44 -5.01
N ILE A 58 -3.82 3.91 -4.03
CA ILE A 58 -2.98 3.07 -3.20
C ILE A 58 -3.83 2.04 -2.45
N MET A 59 -4.98 2.45 -1.92
CA MET A 59 -5.81 1.57 -1.11
C MET A 59 -6.53 0.51 -1.96
N SER A 60 -6.97 0.86 -3.17
CA SER A 60 -7.48 -0.13 -4.14
C SER A 60 -6.45 -1.20 -4.47
N ILE A 61 -5.19 -0.80 -4.71
CA ILE A 61 -4.09 -1.74 -4.98
C ILE A 61 -3.81 -2.60 -3.75
N THR A 62 -3.76 -1.99 -2.57
CA THR A 62 -3.49 -2.67 -1.29
C THR A 62 -4.54 -3.74 -1.01
N LEU A 63 -5.83 -3.44 -1.18
CA LEU A 63 -6.93 -4.38 -0.98
C LEU A 63 -6.92 -5.53 -1.99
N TRP A 64 -6.63 -5.22 -3.26
CA TRP A 64 -6.50 -6.24 -4.30
C TRP A 64 -5.36 -7.22 -4.00
N ILE A 65 -4.21 -6.70 -3.56
CA ILE A 65 -3.05 -7.50 -3.14
C ILE A 65 -3.36 -8.31 -1.88
N ALA A 66 -3.97 -7.69 -0.87
CA ALA A 66 -4.33 -8.32 0.39
C ALA A 66 -5.28 -9.51 0.18
N THR A 67 -6.17 -9.42 -0.79
CA THR A 67 -7.06 -10.54 -1.16
C THR A 67 -6.28 -11.75 -1.68
N GLN A 68 -5.21 -11.54 -2.44
CA GLN A 68 -4.40 -12.65 -2.96
C GLN A 68 -3.54 -13.30 -1.88
N THR A 69 -3.16 -12.55 -0.85
CA THR A 69 -2.31 -13.04 0.24
C THR A 69 -3.08 -13.72 1.36
N ILE A 70 -4.42 -13.73 1.33
CA ILE A 70 -5.28 -14.41 2.33
C ILE A 70 -4.87 -15.87 2.54
N GLY A 71 -4.64 -16.62 1.45
CA GLY A 71 -4.28 -18.03 1.53
C GLY A 71 -2.96 -18.25 2.28
N LEU A 72 -1.95 -17.43 2.00
CA LEU A 72 -0.65 -17.48 2.66
C LEU A 72 -0.75 -17.06 4.13
N HIS A 73 -1.46 -15.98 4.43
CA HIS A 73 -1.67 -15.54 5.81
C HIS A 73 -2.44 -16.56 6.65
N THR A 74 -3.43 -17.22 6.05
CA THR A 74 -4.19 -18.29 6.70
C THR A 74 -3.29 -19.50 6.98
N GLN A 75 -2.44 -19.90 6.03
CA GLN A 75 -1.46 -20.98 6.25
C GLN A 75 -0.43 -20.62 7.33
N LEU A 76 0.07 -19.38 7.33
CA LEU A 76 1.01 -18.90 8.36
C LEU A 76 0.36 -18.90 9.75
N ALA A 77 -0.88 -18.43 9.86
CA ALA A 77 -1.62 -18.44 11.12
C ALA A 77 -1.93 -19.87 11.60
N ALA A 78 -2.19 -20.81 10.68
CA ALA A 78 -2.35 -22.23 11.01
C ALA A 78 -1.05 -22.82 11.57
N ASN A 79 0.09 -22.56 10.90
CA ASN A 79 1.40 -23.04 11.33
C ASN A 79 1.84 -22.43 12.67
N ALA A 80 1.45 -21.18 12.94
CA ALA A 80 1.71 -20.50 14.20
C ALA A 80 0.77 -20.93 15.35
N GLY A 81 -0.23 -21.78 15.09
CA GLY A 81 -1.24 -22.17 16.08
C GLY A 81 -2.23 -21.05 16.44
N ALA A 82 -2.23 -19.96 15.68
CA ALA A 82 -3.09 -18.78 15.90
C ALA A 82 -4.44 -18.87 15.17
N LEU A 83 -4.65 -19.91 14.35
CA LEU A 83 -5.88 -20.10 13.59
C LEU A 83 -6.99 -20.70 14.45
N LYS A 84 -8.14 -20.02 14.53
CA LYS A 84 -9.38 -20.63 15.02
C LYS A 84 -9.90 -21.62 13.97
N ALA A 85 -10.54 -22.71 14.42
CA ALA A 85 -11.07 -23.75 13.53
C ALA A 85 -11.95 -23.15 12.42
N GLY A 86 -11.56 -23.36 11.16
CA GLY A 86 -12.27 -22.84 9.97
C GLY A 86 -12.12 -21.34 9.72
N GLY A 87 -11.26 -20.63 10.46
CA GLY A 87 -11.03 -19.19 10.28
C GLY A 87 -10.10 -18.87 9.12
N MET A 88 -10.43 -17.83 8.35
CA MET A 88 -9.49 -17.19 7.41
C MET A 88 -8.84 -15.99 8.11
N VAL A 89 -7.54 -15.83 7.91
CA VAL A 89 -6.79 -14.68 8.44
C VAL A 89 -6.25 -13.88 7.27
N ALA A 90 -6.58 -12.60 7.28
CA ALA A 90 -6.09 -11.61 6.34
C ALA A 90 -5.63 -10.40 7.13
N SER A 91 -4.57 -9.73 6.65
CA SER A 91 -4.10 -8.47 7.19
C SER A 91 -3.90 -7.52 6.01
N MET A 92 -4.45 -6.31 6.11
CA MET A 92 -4.33 -5.33 5.03
C MET A 92 -2.96 -4.65 5.10
N ASP A 93 -2.44 -4.42 6.30
CA ASP A 93 -1.14 -3.77 6.52
C ASP A 93 0.05 -4.63 6.03
N GLN A 94 0.13 -5.91 6.40
CA GLN A 94 1.19 -6.82 5.95
C GLN A 94 0.84 -7.44 4.60
N GLY A 95 -0.39 -7.93 4.45
CA GLY A 95 -0.82 -8.67 3.28
C GLY A 95 -1.08 -7.80 2.05
N GLY A 96 -1.37 -6.52 2.23
CA GLY A 96 -1.56 -5.55 1.15
C GLY A 96 -0.29 -4.79 0.75
N SER A 97 0.83 -4.99 1.45
CA SER A 97 2.11 -4.36 1.13
C SER A 97 2.61 -4.80 -0.25
N PRO A 98 2.77 -3.87 -1.21
CA PRO A 98 3.22 -4.24 -2.55
C PRO A 98 4.62 -4.84 -2.58
N ILE A 99 5.49 -4.44 -1.65
CA ILE A 99 6.86 -4.98 -1.54
C ILE A 99 6.81 -6.44 -1.09
N THR A 100 6.02 -6.74 -0.06
CA THR A 100 5.83 -8.10 0.44
C THR A 100 5.24 -8.99 -0.64
N TRP A 101 4.25 -8.49 -1.39
CA TRP A 101 3.65 -9.22 -2.49
C TRP A 101 4.61 -9.46 -3.66
N LEU A 102 5.43 -8.47 -4.04
CA LEU A 102 6.47 -8.66 -5.05
C LEU A 102 7.45 -9.78 -4.64
N LEU A 103 7.86 -9.83 -3.37
CA LEU A 103 8.71 -10.91 -2.87
C LEU A 103 8.01 -12.27 -2.95
N ILE A 104 6.75 -12.36 -2.54
CA ILE A 104 5.94 -13.59 -2.66
C ILE A 104 5.90 -14.04 -4.12
N GLN A 105 5.67 -13.12 -5.06
CA GLN A 105 5.58 -13.45 -6.49
C GLN A 105 6.91 -13.88 -7.11
N VAL A 106 8.05 -13.45 -6.56
CA VAL A 106 9.38 -13.94 -6.96
C VAL A 106 9.56 -15.40 -6.55
N PHE A 107 9.13 -15.78 -5.35
CA PHE A 107 9.27 -17.15 -4.85
C PHE A 107 8.15 -18.09 -5.33
N SER A 108 6.99 -17.55 -5.65
CA SER A 108 5.81 -18.31 -6.07
C SER A 108 5.01 -17.50 -7.10
N PRO A 109 5.31 -17.62 -8.40
CA PRO A 109 4.70 -16.78 -9.43
C PRO A 109 3.25 -17.22 -9.73
N GLN A 110 2.29 -16.72 -8.95
CA GLN A 110 0.85 -16.95 -9.26
C GLN A 110 0.24 -15.89 -10.18
N ASN A 111 0.83 -14.69 -10.28
CA ASN A 111 0.24 -13.53 -10.97
C ASN A 111 1.30 -12.66 -11.66
N ILE A 112 1.79 -13.15 -12.80
CA ILE A 112 2.84 -12.52 -13.60
C ILE A 112 2.45 -11.11 -14.11
N PRO A 113 1.21 -10.83 -14.57
CA PRO A 113 0.84 -9.49 -15.02
C PRO A 113 0.89 -8.44 -13.90
N GLY A 114 0.40 -8.78 -12.70
CA GLY A 114 0.44 -7.88 -11.55
C GLY A 114 1.88 -7.60 -11.09
N PHE A 115 2.76 -8.60 -11.16
CA PHE A 115 4.17 -8.49 -10.80
C PHE A 115 4.88 -7.45 -11.66
N ILE A 116 4.64 -7.49 -12.97
CA ILE A 116 5.22 -6.53 -13.92
C ILE A 116 4.69 -5.11 -13.65
N ILE A 117 3.38 -4.96 -13.43
CA ILE A 117 2.77 -3.64 -13.22
C ILE A 117 3.26 -2.99 -11.92
N ILE A 118 3.20 -3.71 -10.81
CA ILE A 118 3.60 -3.19 -9.50
C ILE A 118 5.11 -2.99 -9.45
N GLY A 119 5.89 -3.90 -10.04
CA GLY A 119 7.33 -3.78 -10.19
C GLY A 119 7.70 -2.54 -11.01
N ALA A 120 7.02 -2.28 -12.12
CA ALA A 120 7.24 -1.09 -12.94
C ALA A 120 6.91 0.21 -12.17
N ILE A 121 5.82 0.25 -11.41
CA ILE A 121 5.45 1.42 -10.58
C ILE A 121 6.55 1.70 -9.56
N TYR A 122 7.04 0.68 -8.85
CA TYR A 122 8.11 0.83 -7.86
C TYR A 122 9.45 1.23 -8.49
N LEU A 123 9.84 0.60 -9.61
CA LEU A 123 11.06 0.96 -10.33
C LEU A 123 11.00 2.39 -10.86
N THR A 124 9.84 2.84 -11.34
CA THR A 124 9.64 4.23 -11.78
C THR A 124 9.72 5.17 -10.59
N GLY A 125 9.14 4.83 -9.44
CA GLY A 125 9.25 5.61 -8.20
C GLY A 125 10.70 5.74 -7.72
N ILE A 126 11.45 4.63 -7.72
CA ILE A 126 12.89 4.62 -7.37
C ILE A 126 13.67 5.45 -8.39
N PHE A 127 13.40 5.31 -9.69
CA PHE A 127 14.05 6.07 -10.74
C PHE A 127 13.78 7.57 -10.63
N MET A 128 12.54 7.98 -10.37
CA MET A 128 12.17 9.39 -10.15
C MET A 128 12.83 9.94 -8.89
N THR A 129 12.85 9.16 -7.81
CA THR A 129 13.50 9.55 -6.55
C THR A 129 15.01 9.69 -6.74
N TRP A 130 15.63 8.76 -7.45
CA TRP A 130 17.04 8.80 -7.80
C TRP A 130 17.38 9.97 -8.74
N ARG A 131 16.55 10.24 -9.74
CA ARG A 131 16.70 11.40 -10.64
C ARG A 131 16.56 12.71 -9.88
N ARG A 132 15.63 12.78 -8.92
CA ARG A 132 15.42 13.96 -8.06
C ARG A 132 16.58 14.13 -7.07
N ALA A 133 17.06 13.06 -6.46
CA ALA A 133 18.23 13.06 -5.58
C ALA A 133 19.50 13.51 -6.32
N ARG A 134 19.73 13.01 -7.54
CA ARG A 134 20.84 13.49 -8.40
C ARG A 134 20.66 14.94 -8.81
N GLY A 135 19.43 15.42 -8.98
CA GLY A 135 19.13 16.84 -9.21
C GLY A 135 19.52 17.73 -8.02
N PHE A 136 19.18 17.32 -6.79
CA PHE A 136 19.55 18.05 -5.58
C PHE A 136 21.07 18.09 -5.36
N ILE A 137 21.77 16.96 -5.53
CA ILE A 137 23.24 16.90 -5.42
C ILE A 137 23.91 17.82 -6.46
N LYS A 138 23.33 17.94 -7.66
CA LYS A 138 23.85 18.83 -8.71
C LYS A 138 23.66 20.30 -8.36
N GLN A 139 22.54 20.67 -7.71
CA GLN A 139 22.29 22.03 -7.24
C GLN A 139 23.18 22.39 -6.04
N GLU A 140 23.36 21.47 -5.09
CA GLU A 140 24.24 21.67 -3.93
C GLU A 140 25.69 21.92 -4.36
N LYS A 141 26.20 21.12 -5.31
CA LYS A 141 27.54 21.32 -5.88
C LYS A 141 27.70 22.63 -6.66
N ALA A 142 26.63 23.14 -7.27
CA ALA A 142 26.67 24.41 -8.00
C ALA A 142 26.71 25.61 -7.03
N VAL A 143 25.95 25.53 -5.93
CA VAL A 143 25.95 26.56 -4.88
C VAL A 143 27.26 26.59 -4.08
N LEU A 144 27.90 25.44 -3.87
CA LEU A 144 29.20 25.36 -3.17
C LEU A 144 30.40 25.78 -4.05
N ALA A 145 30.18 26.00 -5.35
CA ALA A 145 31.22 26.38 -6.31
C ALA A 145 31.21 27.90 -6.64
N GLU A 146 30.23 28.65 -6.14
CA GLU A 146 30.19 30.12 -6.09
C GLU A 146 30.76 30.63 -4.75
#